data_AF-A0A9D5R2N4-F1
#
_entry.id   AF-A0A9D5R2N4-F1
#
_cell.length_a   1.000
_cell.length_b   1.000
_cell.length_c   1.000
_cell.angle_alpha   90.00
_cell.angle_beta   90.00
_cell.angle_gamma   90.00
#
_symmetry.space_group_name_H-M   'P 1'
#
loop_
_entity.id
_entity.type
_entity.pdbx_description
1 polymer ?
#
loop_
_entity_poly.entity_id
_entity_poly.type
_entity_poly.pdbx_seq_one_letter_code
_entity_poly.pdbx_strand_id
1 'polypeptide(L)'
;MKIKSILYKGAMLSMALIGMTACNEESKSLVAPDGHLNLKNLGVEVTGTGRATVDVSNFIVDICQEGKETPVKTFAFKNMPSVVDLTPGEYYIDVRSHNLEKAEWDNPYYTGKSEKFEIIADDVTDVEPIKCVFSSLKVSVVFGPKLLKKIGNDVTVTVVANDEGRLVYAPNDNREGYFATIDGSTTLVAVFSGTVNGHKEEFSRTYTDVAAGQHRTITYEVGNDVPEPDAPTGSVDQSQGINVDVSYVDVDLINADVTGGNEDIIPDPGEKPGQLPALPDEGEEPSPEKPDEGNTTDPDEPKFSFEGSTLENGKSYMTTDFTAAKPAKLVINCPDGIASAAVTIDSSFLTPDELEGVGLSDKFDLCNDEDLFEALQGLGFPAGDQIKNQTTATIEITGFMDLLAIGGTSTSKFTFVVTDSKGVVKTTQFSINVE
;
A
#
# COMPACT_ATOMS: atom_id res chain seq x y z
N MET A 1 87.08 7.59 8.52
CA MET A 1 87.12 9.06 8.37
C MET A 1 86.21 9.65 9.46
N LYS A 2 86.79 10.46 10.37
CA LYS A 2 86.18 11.38 11.37
C LYS A 2 84.96 10.87 12.18
N ILE A 3 85.15 10.37 13.41
CA ILE A 3 85.30 11.09 14.70
C ILE A 3 84.06 11.95 15.07
N LYS A 4 83.42 11.62 16.20
CA LYS A 4 83.13 12.48 17.39
C LYS A 4 81.88 11.98 18.13
N SER A 5 82.04 11.28 19.25
CA SER A 5 82.17 11.78 20.65
C SER A 5 80.81 11.81 21.34
N ILE A 6 80.48 10.85 22.21
CA ILE A 6 80.83 10.82 23.64
C ILE A 6 80.61 12.17 24.32
N LEU A 7 79.65 12.23 25.25
CA LEU A 7 79.68 12.89 26.56
C LEU A 7 78.23 12.80 27.12
N TYR A 8 77.92 12.57 28.40
CA TYR A 8 78.70 12.31 29.62
C TYR A 8 77.70 12.04 30.76
N LYS A 9 78.22 11.54 31.88
CA LYS A 9 77.66 11.51 33.26
C LYS A 9 76.83 10.29 33.63
N GLY A 10 77.55 9.31 34.15
CA GLY A 10 77.03 8.46 35.22
C GLY A 10 76.89 9.23 36.54
N ALA A 11 76.04 8.70 37.40
CA ALA A 11 76.15 8.81 38.84
C ALA A 11 75.65 7.48 39.44
N MET A 12 76.53 6.87 40.22
CA MET A 12 76.38 5.61 40.95
C MET A 12 76.00 5.96 42.40
N LEU A 13 74.89 5.41 42.93
CA LEU A 13 74.67 5.12 44.37
C LEU A 13 73.34 4.33 44.49
N SER A 14 73.35 3.00 44.63
CA SER A 14 73.57 2.20 45.86
C SER A 14 72.27 1.84 46.59
N MET A 15 72.09 0.52 46.71
CA MET A 15 71.51 -0.24 47.82
C MET A 15 70.03 -0.67 47.79
N ALA A 16 69.92 -2.01 47.84
CA ALA A 16 68.96 -2.82 48.59
C ALA A 16 67.71 -3.35 47.87
N LEU A 17 67.81 -4.66 47.55
CA LEU A 17 66.76 -5.61 47.21
C LEU A 17 65.52 -5.49 48.12
N ILE A 18 64.33 -5.62 47.54
CA ILE A 18 63.23 -6.47 48.03
C ILE A 18 62.46 -6.95 46.79
N GLY A 19 62.04 -8.22 46.82
CA GLY A 19 61.49 -8.96 45.68
C GLY A 19 60.33 -8.25 44.98
N MET A 20 60.29 -8.39 43.66
CA MET A 20 59.08 -8.14 42.89
C MET A 20 58.06 -9.21 43.26
N THR A 21 57.29 -8.99 44.33
CA THR A 21 55.94 -9.51 44.39
C THR A 21 55.23 -8.98 43.17
N ALA A 22 54.86 -9.89 42.27
CA ALA A 22 53.91 -9.62 41.21
C ALA A 22 52.68 -8.97 41.85
N CYS A 23 52.56 -7.65 41.71
CA CYS A 23 51.25 -7.03 41.78
C CYS A 23 50.58 -7.44 40.49
N ASN A 24 49.79 -8.50 40.60
CA ASN A 24 48.72 -8.78 39.68
C ASN A 24 47.81 -7.54 39.72
N GLU A 25 48.09 -6.55 38.89
CA GLU A 25 47.02 -5.64 38.45
C GLU A 25 46.08 -6.55 37.67
N GLU A 26 45.11 -7.14 38.36
CA GLU A 26 43.84 -7.43 37.73
C GLU A 26 43.37 -6.06 37.21
N SER A 27 43.69 -5.77 35.95
CA SER A 27 42.91 -4.87 35.14
C SER A 27 41.52 -5.49 35.13
N LYS A 28 40.71 -5.15 36.15
CA LYS A 28 39.29 -5.41 36.16
C LYS A 28 38.83 -4.68 34.90
N SER A 29 38.61 -5.45 33.83
CA SER A 29 37.89 -4.96 32.67
C SER A 29 36.57 -4.48 33.24
N LEU A 30 36.46 -3.17 33.45
CA LEU A 30 35.21 -2.53 33.82
C LEU A 30 34.36 -2.62 32.56
N VAL A 31 33.80 -3.80 32.31
CA VAL A 31 32.68 -3.95 31.40
C VAL A 31 31.61 -3.08 32.04
N ALA A 32 31.29 -1.96 31.38
CA ALA A 32 30.17 -1.14 31.80
C ALA A 32 28.95 -2.06 31.92
N PRO A 33 28.17 -1.96 33.00
CA PRO A 33 26.97 -2.78 33.13
C PRO A 33 26.05 -2.54 31.94
N ASP A 34 25.28 -3.57 31.59
CA ASP A 34 24.31 -3.47 30.51
C ASP A 34 23.20 -2.46 30.90
N GLY A 35 22.58 -1.85 29.89
CA GLY A 35 21.32 -1.15 30.03
C GLY A 35 20.14 -2.07 29.68
N HIS A 36 18.93 -1.66 30.04
CA HIS A 36 17.73 -2.48 29.92
C HIS A 36 16.75 -1.87 28.91
N LEU A 37 16.53 -2.54 27.78
CA LEU A 37 15.49 -2.16 26.82
C LEU A 37 14.15 -2.75 27.25
N ASN A 38 13.16 -1.92 27.54
CA ASN A 38 11.81 -2.32 27.88
C ASN A 38 10.95 -2.51 26.61
N LEU A 39 10.53 -3.75 26.37
CA LEU A 39 9.71 -4.15 25.22
C LEU A 39 8.27 -4.50 25.61
N LYS A 40 7.90 -4.36 26.88
CA LYS A 40 6.58 -4.75 27.40
C LYS A 40 5.43 -4.10 26.66
N ASN A 41 5.62 -2.83 26.25
CA ASN A 41 4.60 -2.04 25.57
C ASN A 41 4.90 -1.84 24.07
N LEU A 42 5.91 -2.55 23.53
CA LEU A 42 6.20 -2.46 22.11
C LEU A 42 5.04 -3.10 21.31
N GLY A 43 4.27 -2.25 20.65
CA GLY A 43 3.24 -2.65 19.69
C GLY A 43 3.80 -2.72 18.27
N VAL A 44 3.19 -3.55 17.43
CA VAL A 44 3.38 -3.52 15.98
C VAL A 44 2.04 -3.17 15.35
N GLU A 45 2.00 -2.04 14.68
CA GLU A 45 0.82 -1.56 13.95
C GLU A 45 1.07 -1.78 12.47
N VAL A 46 0.15 -2.45 11.76
CA VAL A 46 0.26 -2.62 10.31
C VAL A 46 -0.66 -1.64 9.61
N THR A 47 -0.09 -0.93 8.65
CA THR A 47 -0.79 -0.01 7.75
C THR A 47 -0.64 -0.53 6.32
N GLY A 48 -1.77 -0.71 5.64
CA GLY A 48 -1.79 -1.12 4.23
C GLY A 48 -2.35 -2.53 3.97
N THR A 49 -3.05 -2.61 2.84
CA THR A 49 -3.96 -3.68 2.37
C THR A 49 -5.32 -3.72 3.08
N GLY A 50 -6.38 -3.50 2.29
CA GLY A 50 -7.74 -3.35 2.82
C GLY A 50 -8.24 -4.56 3.63
N ARG A 51 -9.17 -4.30 4.57
CA ARG A 51 -10.04 -5.21 5.36
C ARG A 51 -9.43 -6.42 6.10
N ALA A 52 -8.28 -6.96 5.69
CA ALA A 52 -7.68 -8.12 6.32
C ALA A 52 -6.85 -7.70 7.54
N THR A 53 -7.21 -8.20 8.72
CA THR A 53 -6.35 -8.12 9.89
C THR A 53 -5.08 -8.94 9.63
N VAL A 54 -3.93 -8.28 9.55
CA VAL A 54 -2.64 -8.94 9.38
C VAL A 54 -2.22 -9.58 10.70
N ASP A 55 -1.95 -10.89 10.69
CA ASP A 55 -1.41 -11.58 11.87
C ASP A 55 0.06 -11.19 12.08
N VAL A 56 0.30 -10.31 13.06
CA VAL A 56 1.63 -9.84 13.41
C VAL A 56 2.40 -10.81 14.31
N SER A 57 1.79 -11.90 14.79
CA SER A 57 2.37 -12.79 15.81
C SER A 57 3.74 -13.35 15.42
N ASN A 58 3.96 -13.59 14.13
CA ASN A 58 5.19 -14.18 13.60
C ASN A 58 6.12 -13.15 12.95
N PHE A 59 5.82 -11.85 13.05
CA PHE A 59 6.73 -10.82 12.57
C PHE A 59 8.07 -10.95 13.29
N ILE A 60 9.14 -10.72 12.56
CA ILE A 60 10.51 -10.78 13.04
C ILE A 60 10.88 -9.39 13.56
N VAL A 61 11.29 -9.33 14.82
CA VAL A 61 11.79 -8.13 15.50
C VAL A 61 13.30 -8.27 15.65
N ASP A 62 14.03 -7.43 14.93
CA ASP A 62 15.48 -7.35 14.91
C ASP A 62 15.92 -6.11 15.72
N ILE A 63 16.70 -6.32 16.78
CA ILE A 63 17.34 -5.23 17.53
C ILE A 63 18.72 -5.02 16.94
N CYS A 64 18.97 -3.82 16.41
CA CYS A 64 20.18 -3.49 15.68
C CYS A 64 20.97 -2.42 16.42
N GLN A 65 22.29 -2.61 16.53
CA GLN A 65 23.19 -1.59 17.05
C GLN A 65 23.72 -0.76 15.89
N GLU A 66 23.79 0.57 16.07
CA GLU A 66 24.30 1.45 15.03
C GLU A 66 25.73 1.06 14.62
N GLY A 67 25.97 0.99 13.31
CA GLY A 67 27.26 0.63 12.74
C GLY A 67 27.57 -0.88 12.71
N LYS A 68 26.66 -1.76 13.16
CA LYS A 68 26.75 -3.21 12.95
C LYS A 68 25.88 -3.65 11.77
N GLU A 69 26.40 -4.58 10.97
CA GLU A 69 25.68 -5.12 9.80
C GLU A 69 24.62 -6.17 10.18
N THR A 70 24.75 -6.80 11.34
CA THR A 70 23.82 -7.85 11.80
C THR A 70 23.11 -7.42 13.08
N PRO A 71 21.83 -7.83 13.26
CA PRO A 71 21.12 -7.60 14.50
C PRO A 71 21.85 -8.24 15.67
N VAL A 72 21.82 -7.58 16.83
CA VAL A 72 22.37 -8.11 18.07
C VAL A 72 21.45 -9.14 18.72
N LYS A 73 20.14 -9.02 18.46
CA LYS A 73 19.08 -9.93 18.92
C LYS A 73 17.98 -9.98 17.87
N THR A 74 17.34 -11.14 17.74
CA THR A 74 16.22 -11.39 16.83
C THR A 74 15.17 -12.22 17.55
N PHE A 75 13.90 -11.83 17.43
CA PHE A 75 12.76 -12.52 18.03
C PHE A 75 11.61 -12.64 17.03
N ALA A 76 10.75 -13.64 17.22
CA ALA A 76 9.38 -13.53 16.69
C ALA A 76 8.56 -12.68 17.67
N PHE A 77 7.69 -11.81 17.16
CA PHE A 77 6.94 -10.84 17.96
C PHE A 77 6.19 -11.48 19.14
N LYS A 78 5.48 -12.59 18.90
CA LYS A 78 4.78 -13.37 19.96
C LYS A 78 5.68 -13.96 21.05
N ASN A 79 6.97 -14.13 20.76
CA ASN A 79 7.96 -14.76 21.64
C ASN A 79 8.94 -13.73 22.22
N MET A 80 8.65 -12.43 22.05
CA MET A 80 9.51 -11.35 22.51
C MET A 80 9.53 -11.27 24.04
N PRO A 81 10.71 -11.17 24.68
CA PRO A 81 10.79 -10.95 26.12
C PRO A 81 10.34 -9.52 26.48
N SER A 82 9.86 -9.30 27.70
CA SER A 82 9.45 -7.96 28.15
C SER A 82 10.63 -7.00 28.37
N VAL A 83 11.84 -7.53 28.60
CA VAL A 83 13.07 -6.73 28.81
C VAL A 83 14.23 -7.45 28.13
N VAL A 84 15.14 -6.68 27.52
CA VAL A 84 16.38 -7.17 26.92
C VAL A 84 17.58 -6.38 27.44
N ASP A 85 18.58 -7.08 27.94
CA ASP A 85 19.86 -6.47 28.36
C ASP A 85 20.75 -6.23 27.13
N LEU A 86 21.24 -5.00 27.00
CA LEU A 86 22.07 -4.54 25.89
C LEU A 86 23.25 -3.73 26.41
N THR A 87 24.41 -3.85 25.77
CA THR A 87 25.56 -3.00 26.08
C THR A 87 25.23 -1.54 25.77
N PRO A 88 25.78 -0.55 26.50
CA PRO A 88 25.54 0.86 26.20
C PRO A 88 25.91 1.25 24.77
N GLY A 89 25.09 2.09 24.14
CA GLY A 89 25.29 2.56 22.77
C GLY A 89 23.99 2.97 22.06
N GLU A 90 24.10 3.34 20.79
CA GLU A 90 22.95 3.71 19.94
C GLU A 90 22.37 2.48 19.23
N TYR A 91 21.05 2.32 19.27
CA TYR A 91 20.30 1.19 18.72
C TYR A 91 19.05 1.67 17.96
N TYR A 92 18.48 0.76 17.18
CA TYR A 92 17.14 0.87 16.61
C TYR A 92 16.52 -0.53 16.52
N ILE A 93 15.19 -0.59 16.34
CA ILE A 93 14.45 -1.83 16.11
C ILE A 93 13.95 -1.83 14.67
N ASP A 94 14.19 -2.93 13.98
CA ASP A 94 13.66 -3.22 12.65
C ASP A 94 12.63 -4.35 12.77
N VAL A 95 11.46 -4.19 12.18
CA VAL A 95 10.39 -5.17 12.19
C VAL A 95 10.07 -5.53 10.75
N ARG A 96 9.96 -6.84 10.48
CA ARG A 96 9.62 -7.38 9.17
C ARG A 96 8.72 -8.59 9.26
N SER A 97 7.74 -8.70 8.37
CA SER A 97 6.76 -9.79 8.41
C SER A 97 7.38 -11.17 8.28
N HIS A 98 8.42 -11.28 7.45
CA HIS A 98 9.18 -12.51 7.19
C HIS A 98 10.56 -12.19 6.59
N ASN A 99 11.32 -13.20 6.15
CA ASN A 99 12.51 -12.96 5.34
C ASN A 99 12.07 -12.56 3.92
N LEU A 100 12.48 -11.38 3.46
CA LEU A 100 12.10 -10.87 2.15
C LEU A 100 12.69 -11.75 1.04
N GLU A 101 11.82 -12.38 0.25
CA GLU A 101 12.19 -13.07 -0.98
C GLU A 101 12.12 -12.11 -2.17
N LYS A 102 12.91 -12.40 -3.21
CA LYS A 102 12.94 -11.56 -4.42
C LYS A 102 11.58 -11.51 -5.12
N ALA A 103 10.87 -12.64 -5.14
CA ALA A 103 9.47 -12.71 -5.53
C ALA A 103 8.79 -13.94 -4.93
N GLU A 104 7.51 -13.81 -4.58
CA GLU A 104 6.72 -14.86 -3.95
C GLU A 104 5.22 -14.70 -4.24
N TRP A 105 4.46 -15.78 -4.03
CA TRP A 105 3.01 -15.79 -4.24
C TRP A 105 2.28 -15.58 -2.92
N ASP A 106 1.23 -14.75 -2.94
CA ASP A 106 0.23 -14.62 -1.87
C ASP A 106 0.82 -14.32 -0.49
N ASN A 107 2.00 -13.69 -0.44
CA ASN A 107 2.72 -13.40 0.80
C ASN A 107 3.19 -11.93 0.82
N PRO A 108 2.32 -10.99 1.24
CA PRO A 108 2.65 -9.57 1.30
C PRO A 108 3.75 -9.28 2.34
N TYR A 109 4.74 -8.48 1.96
CA TYR A 109 5.79 -8.04 2.87
C TYR A 109 5.43 -6.72 3.56
N TYR A 110 5.59 -6.71 4.89
CA TYR A 110 5.45 -5.52 5.72
C TYR A 110 6.74 -5.27 6.48
N THR A 111 7.15 -4.01 6.59
CA THR A 111 8.29 -3.63 7.41
C THR A 111 8.10 -2.26 8.05
N GLY A 112 8.71 -2.07 9.21
CA GLY A 112 8.67 -0.84 9.97
C GLY A 112 9.93 -0.70 10.81
N LYS A 113 10.35 0.54 11.05
CA LYS A 113 11.58 0.83 11.79
C LYS A 113 11.29 1.84 12.89
N SER A 114 11.87 1.62 14.07
CA SER A 114 11.81 2.61 15.14
C SER A 114 12.73 3.80 14.84
N GLU A 115 12.49 4.91 15.53
CA GLU A 115 13.54 5.92 15.70
C GLU A 115 14.74 5.33 16.45
N LYS A 116 15.90 5.97 16.29
CA LYS A 116 17.11 5.60 17.04
C LYS A 116 16.97 5.99 18.50
N PHE A 117 17.48 5.14 19.39
CA PHE A 117 17.51 5.38 20.82
C PHE A 117 18.85 4.97 21.43
N GLU A 118 19.20 5.59 22.55
CA GLU A 118 20.42 5.31 23.29
C GLU A 118 20.13 4.36 24.47
N ILE A 119 20.93 3.32 24.58
CA ILE A 119 20.99 2.45 25.76
C ILE A 119 22.07 2.98 26.69
N ILE A 120 21.70 3.26 27.93
CA ILE A 120 22.57 3.78 28.98
C ILE A 120 22.75 2.69 30.06
N ALA A 121 23.96 2.56 30.57
CA ALA A 121 24.31 1.57 31.60
C ALA A 121 23.45 1.73 32.86
N ASP A 122 22.94 0.62 33.41
CA ASP A 122 22.07 0.57 34.59
C ASP A 122 20.75 1.38 34.47
N ASP A 123 20.35 1.82 33.26
CA ASP A 123 19.11 2.55 33.01
C ASP A 123 18.11 1.72 32.19
N VAL A 124 16.85 2.15 32.19
CA VAL A 124 15.76 1.54 31.42
C VAL A 124 15.36 2.45 30.26
N THR A 125 15.39 1.92 29.03
CA THR A 125 14.96 2.63 27.82
C THR A 125 13.62 2.06 27.36
N ASP A 126 12.61 2.92 27.22
CA ASP A 126 11.32 2.59 26.63
C ASP A 126 11.31 2.86 25.11
N VAL A 127 10.45 2.15 24.38
CA VAL A 127 10.26 2.33 22.92
C VAL A 127 8.79 2.49 22.57
N GLU A 128 8.54 3.29 21.53
CA GLU A 128 7.21 3.50 20.97
C GLU A 128 6.76 2.33 20.07
N PRO A 129 5.45 2.16 19.84
CA PRO A 129 4.95 1.21 18.85
C PRO A 129 5.54 1.45 17.46
N ILE A 130 5.84 0.36 16.74
CA ILE A 130 6.43 0.42 15.41
C ILE A 130 5.33 0.26 14.36
N LYS A 131 5.25 1.25 13.47
CA LYS A 131 4.34 1.22 12.31
C LYS A 131 5.01 0.49 11.17
N CYS A 132 4.45 -0.65 10.80
CA CYS A 132 4.83 -1.42 9.62
C CYS A 132 3.93 -1.04 8.44
N VAL A 133 4.54 -0.85 7.27
CA VAL A 133 3.85 -0.52 6.02
C VAL A 133 4.02 -1.62 4.99
N PHE A 134 3.01 -1.81 4.14
CA PHE A 134 3.13 -2.69 2.97
C PHE A 134 4.27 -2.21 2.07
N SER A 135 5.28 -3.06 1.86
CA SER A 135 6.57 -2.66 1.27
C SER A 135 7.00 -3.55 0.10
N SER A 136 6.11 -4.41 -0.42
CA SER A 136 6.32 -5.11 -1.69
C SER A 136 5.73 -4.33 -2.86
N LEU A 137 6.14 -4.68 -4.07
CA LEU A 137 5.36 -4.43 -5.28
C LEU A 137 4.40 -5.62 -5.49
N LYS A 138 3.10 -5.37 -5.45
CA LYS A 138 2.08 -6.37 -5.77
C LYS A 138 1.77 -6.33 -7.27
N VAL A 139 1.66 -7.50 -7.90
CA VAL A 139 1.33 -7.64 -9.32
C VAL A 139 0.21 -8.67 -9.49
N SER A 140 -0.77 -8.31 -10.32
CA SER A 140 -1.81 -9.21 -10.81
C SER A 140 -1.78 -9.21 -12.33
N VAL A 141 -2.01 -10.36 -12.94
CA VAL A 141 -2.11 -10.48 -14.40
C VAL A 141 -3.51 -10.98 -14.75
N VAL A 142 -4.20 -10.25 -15.62
CA VAL A 142 -5.58 -10.52 -16.02
C VAL A 142 -5.64 -10.75 -17.53
N PHE A 143 -6.41 -11.75 -17.95
CA PHE A 143 -6.65 -12.04 -19.36
C PHE A 143 -8.12 -11.79 -19.69
N GLY A 144 -8.37 -10.94 -20.67
CA GLY A 144 -9.72 -10.61 -21.10
C GLY A 144 -10.47 -11.83 -21.65
N PRO A 145 -11.80 -11.92 -21.46
CA PRO A 145 -12.59 -13.10 -21.82
C PRO A 145 -12.62 -13.41 -23.32
N LYS A 146 -12.37 -12.40 -24.19
CA LYS A 146 -12.21 -12.61 -25.64
C LYS A 146 -10.87 -13.29 -25.98
N LEU A 147 -9.79 -12.93 -25.28
CA LEU A 147 -8.46 -13.49 -25.49
C LEU A 147 -8.41 -14.95 -24.97
N LEU A 148 -9.00 -15.21 -23.79
CA LEU A 148 -9.09 -16.55 -23.20
C LEU A 148 -9.70 -17.61 -24.14
N LYS A 149 -10.60 -17.22 -25.05
CA LYS A 149 -11.21 -18.14 -26.04
C LYS A 149 -10.28 -18.48 -27.22
N LYS A 150 -9.18 -17.76 -27.38
CA LYS A 150 -8.29 -17.84 -28.54
C LYS A 150 -6.90 -18.35 -28.19
N ILE A 151 -6.51 -18.36 -26.92
CA ILE A 151 -5.20 -18.80 -26.48
C ILE A 151 -5.08 -20.33 -26.38
N GLY A 152 -3.85 -20.83 -26.59
CA GLY A 152 -3.45 -22.21 -26.33
C GLY A 152 -3.10 -22.45 -24.87
N ASN A 153 -2.88 -23.72 -24.52
CA ASN A 153 -2.53 -24.15 -23.16
C ASN A 153 -1.07 -23.83 -22.77
N ASP A 154 -0.29 -23.27 -23.69
CA ASP A 154 1.12 -22.90 -23.54
C ASP A 154 1.33 -21.41 -23.21
N VAL A 155 0.24 -20.63 -23.11
CA VAL A 155 0.32 -19.20 -22.78
C VAL A 155 0.76 -18.99 -21.34
N THR A 156 1.75 -18.13 -21.18
CA THR A 156 2.29 -17.66 -19.89
C THR A 156 2.68 -16.20 -19.97
N VAL A 157 2.66 -15.52 -18.82
CA VAL A 157 3.26 -14.20 -18.65
C VAL A 157 4.34 -14.32 -17.58
N THR A 158 5.60 -14.14 -17.98
CA THR A 158 6.72 -14.03 -17.04
C THR A 158 6.87 -12.58 -16.62
N VAL A 159 6.63 -12.29 -15.34
CA VAL A 159 6.90 -10.98 -14.75
C VAL A 159 8.25 -11.02 -14.06
N VAL A 160 9.12 -10.08 -14.42
CA VAL A 160 10.40 -9.83 -13.77
C VAL A 160 10.39 -8.41 -13.20
N ALA A 161 10.67 -8.26 -11.91
CA ALA A 161 10.80 -6.94 -11.28
C ALA A 161 12.22 -6.76 -10.74
N ASN A 162 12.75 -5.56 -10.93
CA ASN A 162 14.05 -5.11 -10.42
C ASN A 162 15.21 -6.07 -10.77
N ASP A 163 15.16 -6.68 -11.95
CA ASP A 163 16.15 -7.62 -12.51
C ASP A 163 16.45 -8.90 -11.68
N GLU A 164 15.63 -9.18 -10.66
CA GLU A 164 15.94 -10.24 -9.70
C GLU A 164 14.71 -11.10 -9.33
N GLY A 165 13.56 -10.50 -9.11
CA GLY A 165 12.33 -11.21 -8.76
C GLY A 165 11.62 -11.71 -10.01
N ARG A 166 11.24 -12.99 -10.06
CA ARG A 166 10.58 -13.60 -11.22
C ARG A 166 9.42 -14.48 -10.83
N LEU A 167 8.24 -14.22 -11.40
CA LEU A 167 7.06 -15.08 -11.30
C LEU A 167 6.48 -15.35 -12.69
N VAL A 168 5.83 -16.49 -12.85
CA VAL A 168 5.21 -16.92 -14.12
C VAL A 168 3.73 -17.15 -13.88
N TYR A 169 2.90 -16.34 -14.55
CA TYR A 169 1.45 -16.38 -14.49
C TYR A 169 0.91 -17.22 -15.65
N ALA A 170 -0.02 -18.12 -15.33
CA ALA A 170 -0.86 -18.76 -16.34
C ALA A 170 -2.18 -17.96 -16.50
N PRO A 171 -2.89 -18.11 -17.63
CA PRO A 171 -4.16 -17.39 -17.86
C PRO A 171 -5.26 -17.59 -16.80
N ASN A 172 -5.23 -18.71 -16.09
CA ASN A 172 -6.17 -19.03 -15.03
C ASN A 172 -5.54 -18.90 -13.63
N ASP A 173 -4.38 -18.26 -13.52
CA ASP A 173 -3.69 -18.04 -12.25
C ASP A 173 -4.27 -16.79 -11.58
N ASN A 174 -4.93 -16.98 -10.45
CA ASN A 174 -5.53 -15.91 -9.66
C ASN A 174 -4.66 -15.48 -8.47
N ARG A 175 -3.45 -16.04 -8.35
CA ARG A 175 -2.52 -15.69 -7.28
C ARG A 175 -1.94 -14.31 -7.50
N GLU A 176 -1.62 -13.66 -6.40
CA GLU A 176 -1.03 -12.34 -6.38
C GLU A 176 0.48 -12.48 -6.22
N GLY A 177 1.25 -11.90 -7.14
CA GLY A 177 2.70 -11.92 -7.03
C GLY A 177 3.21 -10.72 -6.25
N TYR A 178 4.07 -10.98 -5.28
CA TYR A 178 4.72 -9.98 -4.46
C TYR A 178 6.21 -9.98 -4.81
N PHE A 179 6.75 -8.81 -5.17
CA PHE A 179 8.13 -8.64 -5.57
C PHE A 179 8.84 -7.70 -4.61
N ALA A 180 10.08 -8.04 -4.25
CA ALA A 180 10.94 -7.15 -3.50
C ALA A 180 11.24 -5.88 -4.32
N THR A 181 11.19 -4.73 -3.66
CA THR A 181 11.61 -3.46 -4.26
C THR A 181 13.04 -3.15 -3.90
N ILE A 182 13.82 -2.67 -4.87
CA ILE A 182 15.21 -2.29 -4.69
C ILE A 182 15.28 -0.78 -4.84
N ASP A 183 15.86 -0.08 -3.86
CA ASP A 183 16.02 1.38 -3.92
C ASP A 183 16.76 1.80 -5.20
N GLY A 184 16.15 2.71 -5.96
CA GLY A 184 16.68 3.18 -7.24
C GLY A 184 16.43 2.25 -8.43
N SER A 185 15.80 1.08 -8.23
CA SER A 185 15.27 0.25 -9.31
C SER A 185 13.77 0.41 -9.41
N THR A 186 13.30 0.79 -10.60
CA THR A 186 11.89 1.08 -10.87
C THR A 186 11.36 0.26 -12.03
N THR A 187 12.05 -0.82 -12.42
CA THR A 187 11.73 -1.58 -13.63
C THR A 187 10.90 -2.83 -13.34
N LEU A 188 9.86 -3.03 -14.14
CA LEU A 188 9.14 -4.30 -14.24
C LEU A 188 8.97 -4.65 -15.71
N VAL A 189 9.26 -5.90 -16.05
CA VAL A 189 9.11 -6.44 -17.41
C VAL A 189 8.12 -7.58 -17.36
N ALA A 190 7.05 -7.47 -18.15
CA ALA A 190 6.09 -8.55 -18.36
C ALA A 190 6.30 -9.12 -19.77
N VAL A 191 6.70 -10.39 -19.84
CA VAL A 191 6.95 -11.12 -21.08
C VAL A 191 5.80 -12.09 -21.32
N PHE A 192 5.00 -11.83 -22.34
CA PHE A 192 3.99 -12.75 -22.82
C PHE A 192 4.64 -13.77 -23.76
N SER A 193 4.31 -15.05 -23.60
CA SER A 193 4.73 -16.10 -24.52
C SER A 193 3.70 -17.21 -24.60
N GLY A 194 3.34 -17.62 -25.81
CA GLY A 194 2.52 -18.81 -26.06
C GLY A 194 1.73 -18.73 -27.36
N THR A 195 0.76 -19.62 -27.52
CA THR A 195 -0.02 -19.69 -28.75
C THR A 195 -1.29 -18.85 -28.67
N VAL A 196 -1.54 -17.97 -29.64
CA VAL A 196 -2.79 -17.21 -29.82
C VAL A 196 -3.36 -17.52 -31.20
N ASN A 197 -4.59 -18.02 -31.25
CA ASN A 197 -5.30 -18.39 -32.47
C ASN A 197 -4.52 -19.35 -33.39
N GLY A 198 -3.73 -20.25 -32.79
CA GLY A 198 -2.89 -21.21 -33.52
C GLY A 198 -1.52 -20.69 -33.96
N HIS A 199 -1.21 -19.42 -33.71
CA HIS A 199 0.09 -18.79 -34.00
C HIS A 199 0.87 -18.59 -32.71
N LYS A 200 2.20 -18.77 -32.76
CA LYS A 200 3.06 -18.46 -31.62
C LYS A 200 3.30 -16.97 -31.53
N GLU A 201 3.06 -16.42 -30.36
CA GLU A 201 3.28 -15.02 -30.02
C GLU A 201 4.27 -14.91 -28.86
N GLU A 202 5.20 -13.97 -28.95
CA GLU A 202 6.13 -13.63 -27.88
C GLU A 202 6.47 -12.15 -27.95
N PHE A 203 6.19 -11.42 -26.88
CA PHE A 203 6.48 -9.99 -26.78
C PHE A 203 6.62 -9.57 -25.32
N SER A 204 7.21 -8.41 -25.09
CA SER A 204 7.40 -7.86 -23.74
C SER A 204 6.90 -6.43 -23.62
N ARG A 205 6.51 -6.07 -22.39
CA ARG A 205 6.21 -4.71 -21.96
C ARG A 205 7.08 -4.37 -20.76
N THR A 206 7.67 -3.17 -20.79
CA THR A 206 8.52 -2.67 -19.71
C THR A 206 7.86 -1.46 -19.08
N TYR A 207 7.82 -1.44 -17.76
CA TYR A 207 7.35 -0.35 -16.91
C TYR A 207 8.54 0.17 -16.11
N THR A 208 8.64 1.48 -15.89
CA THR A 208 9.82 2.13 -15.29
C THR A 208 9.50 3.02 -14.09
N ASP A 209 8.29 2.90 -13.57
CA ASP A 209 7.68 3.72 -12.51
C ASP A 209 7.18 2.86 -11.33
N VAL A 210 7.74 1.65 -11.18
CA VAL A 210 7.34 0.74 -10.10
C VAL A 210 7.96 1.18 -8.77
N ALA A 211 7.17 1.15 -7.71
CA ALA A 211 7.60 1.50 -6.36
C ALA A 211 7.05 0.53 -5.32
N ALA A 212 7.69 0.54 -4.13
CA ALA A 212 7.18 -0.20 -2.98
C ALA A 212 5.78 0.26 -2.64
N GLY A 213 4.95 -0.67 -2.16
CA GLY A 213 3.60 -0.35 -1.73
C GLY A 213 2.57 -0.23 -2.86
N GLN A 214 2.97 -0.40 -4.12
CA GLN A 214 2.04 -0.36 -5.25
C GLN A 214 1.41 -1.74 -5.55
N HIS A 215 0.23 -1.70 -6.16
CA HIS A 215 -0.41 -2.83 -6.84
C HIS A 215 -0.60 -2.53 -8.33
N ARG A 216 0.15 -3.26 -9.16
CA ARG A 216 0.07 -3.25 -10.63
C ARG A 216 -0.88 -4.35 -11.11
N THR A 217 -1.95 -4.00 -11.81
CA THR A 217 -2.76 -4.98 -12.54
C THR A 217 -2.46 -4.86 -14.04
N ILE A 218 -1.85 -5.89 -14.63
CA ILE A 218 -1.52 -5.96 -16.06
C ILE A 218 -2.61 -6.76 -16.77
N THR A 219 -3.29 -6.14 -17.74
CA THR A 219 -4.42 -6.75 -18.45
C THR A 219 -4.05 -7.01 -19.91
N TYR A 220 -4.26 -8.24 -20.36
CA TYR A 220 -4.07 -8.67 -21.74
C TYR A 220 -5.42 -8.87 -22.44
N GLU A 221 -5.67 -8.14 -23.52
CA GLU A 221 -6.90 -8.21 -24.30
C GLU A 221 -6.66 -8.45 -25.80
N VAL A 222 -7.73 -8.71 -26.56
CA VAL A 222 -7.67 -8.78 -28.02
C VAL A 222 -7.60 -7.34 -28.54
N GLY A 223 -6.47 -6.96 -29.15
CA GLY A 223 -6.31 -5.66 -29.80
C GLY A 223 -7.17 -5.54 -31.07
N ASN A 224 -7.61 -4.32 -31.36
CA ASN A 224 -8.06 -3.93 -32.69
C ASN A 224 -6.81 -3.50 -33.47
N ASP A 225 -6.68 -3.90 -34.75
CA ASP A 225 -5.51 -3.60 -35.59
C ASP A 225 -5.07 -2.12 -35.54
N VAL A 226 -4.12 -1.80 -34.67
CA VAL A 226 -3.38 -0.52 -34.59
C VAL A 226 -1.90 -0.87 -34.29
N PRO A 227 -0.91 -0.23 -34.94
CA PRO A 227 0.47 -0.72 -34.98
C PRO A 227 1.20 -0.64 -33.62
N GLU A 228 2.04 -1.64 -33.36
CA GLU A 228 2.83 -1.87 -32.14
C GLU A 228 3.83 -0.75 -31.78
N PRO A 229 4.18 -0.58 -30.49
CA PRO A 229 5.49 -0.07 -30.06
C PRO A 229 6.60 -1.12 -30.28
N ASP A 230 7.80 -0.63 -30.61
CA ASP A 230 8.95 -1.31 -31.22
C ASP A 230 9.27 -2.77 -30.79
N ALA A 231 9.48 -3.62 -31.81
CA ALA A 231 9.90 -5.01 -31.70
C ALA A 231 11.42 -5.20 -31.58
N PRO A 232 11.90 -6.23 -30.85
CA PRO A 232 13.11 -6.96 -31.20
C PRO A 232 12.76 -8.10 -32.17
N THR A 233 13.59 -8.21 -33.19
CA THR A 233 13.43 -8.99 -34.43
C THR A 233 13.09 -10.47 -34.30
N GLY A 234 12.01 -10.89 -34.97
CA GLY A 234 11.76 -12.26 -35.41
C GLY A 234 10.57 -12.28 -36.37
N SER A 235 10.82 -12.22 -37.68
CA SER A 235 9.77 -12.12 -38.71
C SER A 235 8.65 -13.16 -38.53
N VAL A 236 7.41 -12.68 -38.38
CA VAL A 236 6.19 -13.44 -38.64
C VAL A 236 5.23 -12.58 -39.46
N ASP A 237 4.59 -13.20 -40.44
CA ASP A 237 3.69 -12.61 -41.43
C ASP A 237 2.47 -11.93 -40.76
N GLN A 238 2.41 -10.59 -40.84
CA GLN A 238 1.42 -9.74 -40.17
C GLN A 238 0.00 -9.78 -40.77
N SER A 239 -0.30 -10.71 -41.68
CA SER A 239 -1.58 -10.69 -42.39
C SER A 239 -2.70 -11.54 -41.75
N GLN A 240 -2.46 -12.30 -40.67
CA GLN A 240 -3.48 -13.20 -40.07
C GLN A 240 -3.42 -13.35 -38.52
N GLY A 241 -2.55 -12.62 -37.83
CA GLY A 241 -2.43 -12.67 -36.37
C GLY A 241 -3.42 -11.74 -35.66
N ILE A 242 -3.92 -12.13 -34.49
CA ILE A 242 -4.69 -11.22 -33.63
C ILE A 242 -3.69 -10.47 -32.77
N ASN A 243 -3.64 -9.15 -32.88
CA ASN A 243 -2.83 -8.32 -31.99
C ASN A 243 -3.35 -8.46 -30.54
N VAL A 244 -2.44 -8.54 -29.56
CA VAL A 244 -2.79 -8.59 -28.13
C VAL A 244 -2.48 -7.23 -27.54
N ASP A 245 -3.53 -6.52 -27.12
CA ASP A 245 -3.36 -5.23 -26.46
C ASP A 245 -3.02 -5.44 -24.98
N VAL A 246 -2.17 -4.56 -24.44
CA VAL A 246 -1.72 -4.61 -23.05
C VAL A 246 -1.95 -3.27 -22.38
N SER A 247 -2.76 -3.27 -21.34
CA SER A 247 -3.01 -2.12 -20.49
C SER A 247 -2.64 -2.43 -19.04
N TYR A 248 -2.48 -1.39 -18.21
CA TYR A 248 -2.23 -1.56 -16.78
C TYR A 248 -2.97 -0.54 -15.93
N VAL A 249 -3.18 -0.88 -14.66
CA VAL A 249 -3.73 0.01 -13.62
C VAL A 249 -2.86 -0.10 -12.38
N ASP A 250 -2.49 1.03 -11.79
CA ASP A 250 -1.77 1.11 -10.52
C ASP A 250 -2.66 1.59 -9.38
N VAL A 251 -2.48 1.00 -8.20
CA VAL A 251 -3.12 1.39 -6.94
C VAL A 251 -2.06 1.50 -5.86
N ASP A 252 -2.00 2.62 -5.14
CA ASP A 252 -1.16 2.77 -3.95
C ASP A 252 -1.82 2.10 -2.74
N LEU A 253 -1.14 1.13 -2.14
CA LEU A 253 -1.61 0.37 -0.98
C LEU A 253 -1.03 0.84 0.35
N ILE A 254 -0.10 1.81 0.35
CA ILE A 254 0.54 2.33 1.58
C ILE A 254 -0.51 3.04 2.46
N ASN A 255 -1.57 3.58 1.86
CA ASN A 255 -2.63 4.35 2.53
C ASN A 255 -4.02 3.69 2.44
N ALA A 256 -4.11 2.40 2.11
CA ALA A 256 -5.39 1.73 1.90
C ALA A 256 -6.04 1.28 3.22
N ASP A 257 -6.80 2.17 3.88
CA ASP A 257 -7.69 1.81 4.99
C ASP A 257 -9.11 1.51 4.48
N VAL A 258 -9.56 0.27 4.62
CA VAL A 258 -10.89 -0.19 4.20
C VAL A 258 -11.53 -0.91 5.37
N THR A 259 -12.50 -0.28 6.01
CA THR A 259 -13.43 -0.89 6.99
C THR A 259 -14.28 -1.96 6.33
N GLY A 260 -14.31 -3.18 6.91
CA GLY A 260 -15.21 -4.33 6.60
C GLY A 260 -16.67 -3.90 6.42
N GLY A 261 -17.55 -4.51 5.62
CA GLY A 261 -17.65 -5.85 5.04
C GLY A 261 -19.16 -6.18 5.08
N ASN A 262 -19.82 -6.39 3.94
CA ASN A 262 -21.11 -7.06 3.92
C ASN A 262 -20.96 -8.26 2.99
N GLU A 263 -21.06 -9.44 3.60
CA GLU A 263 -21.16 -10.73 2.94
C GLU A 263 -22.56 -10.88 2.32
N ASP A 264 -22.62 -11.49 1.15
CA ASP A 264 -23.86 -11.94 0.54
C ASP A 264 -24.50 -13.04 1.39
N ILE A 265 -25.61 -12.73 2.06
CA ILE A 265 -26.49 -13.73 2.67
C ILE A 265 -27.40 -14.30 1.57
N ILE A 266 -27.21 -15.57 1.26
CA ILE A 266 -28.17 -16.38 0.48
C ILE A 266 -29.45 -16.55 1.34
N PRO A 267 -30.65 -16.17 0.87
CA PRO A 267 -31.88 -16.40 1.62
C PRO A 267 -32.38 -17.84 1.44
N ASP A 268 -32.54 -18.58 2.55
CA ASP A 268 -33.39 -19.77 2.62
C ASP A 268 -34.74 -19.40 3.26
N PRO A 269 -35.91 -19.74 2.67
CA PRO A 269 -37.21 -19.34 3.18
C PRO A 269 -37.86 -20.45 4.03
N GLY A 270 -38.24 -20.16 5.28
CA GLY A 270 -39.01 -21.12 6.09
C GLY A 270 -39.51 -20.63 7.45
N GLU A 271 -40.76 -20.15 7.45
CA GLU A 271 -41.80 -20.23 8.51
C GLU A 271 -41.63 -19.64 9.94
N LYS A 272 -42.41 -18.55 10.15
CA LYS A 272 -43.19 -18.04 11.33
C LYS A 272 -43.57 -19.02 12.48
N PRO A 273 -44.24 -18.57 13.58
CA PRO A 273 -44.09 -17.38 14.45
C PRO A 273 -44.30 -17.70 15.97
N GLY A 274 -43.91 -16.82 16.90
CA GLY A 274 -44.33 -16.95 18.29
C GLY A 274 -43.94 -15.76 19.18
N GLN A 275 -44.93 -15.10 19.76
CA GLN A 275 -44.81 -13.83 20.49
C GLN A 275 -45.33 -13.96 21.94
N LEU A 276 -44.72 -13.14 22.84
CA LEU A 276 -45.13 -12.65 24.19
C LEU A 276 -44.94 -13.57 25.42
N PRO A 277 -44.82 -13.02 26.68
CA PRO A 277 -44.75 -11.61 27.11
C PRO A 277 -43.63 -11.25 28.15
N ALA A 278 -43.52 -9.95 28.43
CA ALA A 278 -42.66 -9.28 29.42
C ALA A 278 -43.14 -9.41 30.89
N LEU A 279 -42.26 -9.01 31.85
CA LEU A 279 -42.47 -8.29 33.16
C LEU A 279 -41.39 -8.71 34.20
N PRO A 280 -41.12 -7.97 35.30
CA PRO A 280 -40.66 -6.58 35.43
C PRO A 280 -39.39 -6.44 36.33
N ASP A 281 -38.85 -5.22 36.32
CA ASP A 281 -37.73 -4.65 37.10
C ASP A 281 -37.95 -4.63 38.63
N GLU A 282 -36.91 -4.95 39.43
CA GLU A 282 -36.69 -4.42 40.80
C GLU A 282 -35.20 -4.52 41.24
N GLY A 283 -34.58 -3.37 41.56
CA GLY A 283 -33.66 -3.26 42.71
C GLY A 283 -32.22 -2.77 42.47
N GLU A 284 -31.98 -1.46 42.61
CA GLU A 284 -30.65 -0.86 42.81
C GLU A 284 -30.15 -1.02 44.26
N GLU A 285 -28.84 -1.24 44.45
CA GLU A 285 -27.94 -0.44 45.33
C GLU A 285 -26.44 -0.87 45.15
N PRO A 286 -25.43 -0.04 45.53
CA PRO A 286 -24.27 0.24 44.65
C PRO A 286 -22.86 -0.25 45.10
N SER A 287 -21.96 -0.31 44.09
CA SER A 287 -20.47 -0.16 44.06
C SER A 287 -19.54 -1.14 44.83
N PRO A 288 -18.30 -1.45 44.34
CA PRO A 288 -17.38 -0.53 43.65
C PRO A 288 -16.69 -1.03 42.37
N GLU A 289 -16.16 -0.04 41.65
CA GLU A 289 -15.48 -0.04 40.35
C GLU A 289 -14.39 -1.12 40.17
N LYS A 290 -14.47 -1.78 39.00
CA LYS A 290 -13.35 -2.45 38.34
C LYS A 290 -13.30 -1.90 36.91
N PRO A 291 -12.17 -1.34 36.43
CA PRO A 291 -12.07 -0.88 35.06
C PRO A 291 -11.80 -2.09 34.17
N ASP A 292 -12.77 -2.46 33.33
CA ASP A 292 -12.56 -3.39 32.23
C ASP A 292 -13.48 -3.03 31.06
N GLU A 293 -12.85 -2.88 29.90
CA GLU A 293 -13.37 -3.09 28.54
C GLU A 293 -14.68 -2.39 28.14
N GLY A 294 -14.55 -1.15 27.66
CA GLY A 294 -15.55 -0.48 26.84
C GLY A 294 -15.14 -0.46 25.37
N ASN A 295 -15.21 -1.61 24.68
CA ASN A 295 -15.46 -1.62 23.25
C ASN A 295 -16.98 -1.54 23.06
N THR A 296 -17.49 -0.31 22.92
CA THR A 296 -18.81 -0.08 22.34
C THR A 296 -18.58 0.69 21.04
N THR A 297 -18.40 -0.03 19.95
CA THR A 297 -18.68 0.53 18.63
C THR A 297 -20.17 0.78 18.55
N ASP A 298 -20.55 2.05 18.65
CA ASP A 298 -21.87 2.51 18.24
C ASP A 298 -22.01 2.28 16.73
N PRO A 299 -22.96 1.45 16.26
CA PRO A 299 -23.13 1.18 14.84
C PRO A 299 -23.74 2.36 14.04
N ASP A 300 -24.15 3.45 14.70
CA ASP A 300 -24.86 4.58 14.05
C ASP A 300 -24.04 5.88 13.91
N GLU A 301 -22.74 5.90 14.25
CA GLU A 301 -21.92 7.10 13.99
C GLU A 301 -21.61 7.22 12.48
N PRO A 302 -21.95 8.35 11.82
CA PRO A 302 -21.66 8.54 10.41
C PRO A 302 -20.15 8.45 10.20
N LYS A 303 -19.72 7.59 9.28
CA LYS A 303 -18.31 7.42 8.92
C LYS A 303 -18.05 8.09 7.58
N PHE A 304 -16.81 8.50 7.35
CA PHE A 304 -16.40 8.95 6.02
C PHE A 304 -16.62 7.77 5.05
N SER A 305 -17.50 7.89 4.06
CA SER A 305 -17.80 6.83 3.09
C SER A 305 -18.36 7.37 1.77
N PHE A 306 -18.51 6.50 0.77
CA PHE A 306 -19.12 6.81 -0.52
C PHE A 306 -20.47 6.10 -0.72
N GLU A 307 -21.32 6.08 0.31
CA GLU A 307 -22.54 5.27 0.35
C GLU A 307 -23.75 5.91 -0.35
N GLY A 308 -24.65 5.08 -0.89
CA GLY A 308 -25.89 5.55 -1.53
C GLY A 308 -25.70 6.08 -2.95
N SER A 309 -24.54 5.81 -3.57
CA SER A 309 -24.22 6.18 -4.94
C SER A 309 -24.79 5.19 -5.96
N THR A 310 -25.04 5.65 -7.19
CA THR A 310 -25.20 4.77 -8.36
C THR A 310 -23.87 4.50 -9.05
N LEU A 311 -22.84 5.27 -8.67
CA LEU A 311 -21.45 5.15 -9.09
C LEU A 311 -20.65 4.55 -7.92
N GLU A 312 -20.54 3.24 -7.93
CA GLU A 312 -19.79 2.47 -6.93
C GLU A 312 -18.33 2.28 -7.32
N ASN A 313 -17.46 2.22 -6.30
CA ASN A 313 -16.03 2.06 -6.46
C ASN A 313 -15.66 0.75 -7.19
N GLY A 314 -14.71 0.84 -8.12
CA GLY A 314 -14.17 -0.27 -8.90
C GLY A 314 -15.12 -0.81 -9.98
N LYS A 315 -16.33 -0.25 -10.13
CA LYS A 315 -17.28 -0.71 -11.15
C LYS A 315 -17.12 0.05 -12.47
N SER A 316 -17.56 -0.62 -13.53
CA SER A 316 -17.64 -0.07 -14.88
C SER A 316 -19.09 0.02 -15.32
N TYR A 317 -19.45 1.13 -15.95
CA TYR A 317 -20.80 1.41 -16.42
C TYR A 317 -20.78 1.80 -17.90
N MET A 318 -21.89 1.62 -18.58
CA MET A 318 -22.14 2.24 -19.87
C MET A 318 -22.77 3.62 -19.66
N THR A 319 -22.53 4.58 -20.56
CA THR A 319 -23.29 5.85 -20.55
C THR A 319 -24.80 5.63 -20.60
N THR A 320 -25.25 4.56 -21.26
CA THR A 320 -26.65 4.15 -21.38
C THR A 320 -27.24 3.54 -20.10
N ASP A 321 -26.43 3.22 -19.09
CA ASP A 321 -26.91 2.76 -17.78
C ASP A 321 -27.56 3.89 -16.96
N PHE A 322 -27.32 5.14 -17.36
CA PHE A 322 -27.80 6.34 -16.68
C PHE A 322 -28.88 7.03 -17.52
N THR A 323 -29.93 7.45 -16.82
CA THR A 323 -31.06 8.19 -17.41
C THR A 323 -31.52 9.26 -16.42
N ALA A 324 -32.41 10.17 -16.82
CA ALA A 324 -33.01 11.11 -15.88
C ALA A 324 -33.68 10.45 -14.65
N ALA A 325 -34.15 9.19 -14.78
CA ALA A 325 -34.74 8.42 -13.69
C ALA A 325 -33.69 7.63 -12.86
N LYS A 326 -32.48 7.43 -13.41
CA LYS A 326 -31.35 6.76 -12.76
C LYS A 326 -30.08 7.57 -13.04
N PRO A 327 -29.91 8.71 -12.35
CA PRO A 327 -28.80 9.63 -12.59
C PRO A 327 -27.46 9.02 -12.16
N ALA A 328 -26.37 9.48 -12.76
CA ALA A 328 -25.00 9.09 -12.40
C ALA A 328 -24.54 9.88 -11.16
N LYS A 329 -24.75 9.29 -9.97
CA LYS A 329 -24.51 9.93 -8.67
C LYS A 329 -23.42 9.24 -7.88
N LEU A 330 -22.51 10.05 -7.34
CA LEU A 330 -21.59 9.70 -6.26
C LEU A 330 -21.97 10.50 -5.03
N VAL A 331 -22.21 9.82 -3.91
CA VAL A 331 -22.51 10.47 -2.63
C VAL A 331 -21.29 10.31 -1.74
N ILE A 332 -20.89 11.39 -1.08
CA ILE A 332 -19.76 11.46 -0.16
C ILE A 332 -20.32 11.78 1.21
N ASN A 333 -20.14 10.89 2.17
CA ASN A 333 -20.32 11.18 3.59
C ASN A 333 -18.94 11.48 4.16
N CYS A 334 -18.76 12.62 4.80
CA CYS A 334 -17.48 13.10 5.32
C CYS A 334 -17.74 13.88 6.62
N PRO A 335 -17.94 13.20 7.75
CA PRO A 335 -18.42 13.82 9.01
C PRO A 335 -17.61 15.03 9.47
N ASP A 336 -16.31 15.02 9.18
CA ASP A 336 -15.36 16.07 9.55
C ASP A 336 -15.25 17.21 8.53
N GLY A 337 -16.08 17.19 7.49
CA GLY A 337 -16.16 18.22 6.45
C GLY A 337 -15.10 18.02 5.36
N ILE A 338 -15.50 18.15 4.09
CA ILE A 338 -14.63 17.97 2.94
C ILE A 338 -13.68 19.17 2.79
N ALA A 339 -12.37 18.97 2.90
CA ALA A 339 -11.36 20.01 2.68
C ALA A 339 -10.86 20.07 1.23
N SER A 340 -10.79 18.91 0.57
CA SER A 340 -10.39 18.76 -0.84
C SER A 340 -11.16 17.61 -1.48
N ALA A 341 -11.49 17.76 -2.76
CA ALA A 341 -12.09 16.70 -3.57
C ALA A 341 -11.45 16.73 -4.95
N ALA A 342 -10.26 16.15 -5.05
CA ALA A 342 -9.50 16.05 -6.29
C ALA A 342 -10.09 14.99 -7.22
N VAL A 343 -10.22 15.33 -8.49
CA VAL A 343 -10.75 14.49 -9.55
C VAL A 343 -9.67 14.34 -10.61
N THR A 344 -9.46 13.10 -11.06
CA THR A 344 -8.65 12.80 -12.24
C THR A 344 -9.50 12.08 -13.26
N ILE A 345 -9.46 12.56 -14.50
CA ILE A 345 -10.12 11.97 -15.65
C ILE A 345 -9.05 11.39 -16.56
N ASP A 346 -9.06 10.06 -16.69
CA ASP A 346 -8.22 9.34 -17.66
C ASP A 346 -9.14 8.78 -18.74
N SER A 347 -9.08 9.37 -19.94
CA SER A 347 -10.01 9.05 -21.01
C SER A 347 -9.32 8.95 -22.35
N SER A 348 -9.71 7.94 -23.13
CA SER A 348 -9.30 7.81 -24.52
C SER A 348 -9.95 8.85 -25.45
N PHE A 349 -11.03 9.50 -24.99
CA PHE A 349 -11.77 10.51 -25.74
C PHE A 349 -11.59 11.92 -25.16
N LEU A 350 -11.81 12.08 -23.86
CA LEU A 350 -11.57 13.34 -23.15
C LEU A 350 -10.07 13.48 -22.83
N THR A 351 -9.27 13.63 -23.88
CA THR A 351 -7.85 13.96 -23.74
C THR A 351 -7.71 15.34 -23.08
N PRO A 352 -6.51 15.70 -22.56
CA PRO A 352 -6.29 17.03 -21.99
C PRO A 352 -6.72 18.17 -22.94
N ASP A 353 -6.49 18.03 -24.25
CA ASP A 353 -6.88 19.03 -25.25
C ASP A 353 -8.42 19.17 -25.38
N GLU A 354 -9.17 18.07 -25.32
CA GLU A 354 -10.64 18.07 -25.37
C GLU A 354 -11.25 18.63 -24.08
N LEU A 355 -10.63 18.34 -22.93
CA LEU A 355 -11.01 18.90 -21.64
C LEU A 355 -10.74 20.42 -21.57
N GLU A 356 -9.63 20.89 -22.14
CA GLU A 356 -9.34 22.32 -22.25
C GLU A 356 -10.43 23.04 -23.06
N GLY A 357 -10.97 22.37 -24.10
CA GLY A 357 -12.09 22.88 -24.90
C GLY A 357 -13.37 23.17 -24.12
N VAL A 358 -13.57 22.52 -22.97
CA VAL A 358 -14.68 22.79 -22.04
C VAL A 358 -14.23 23.54 -20.79
N GLY A 359 -13.01 24.06 -20.77
CA GLY A 359 -12.44 24.82 -19.67
C GLY A 359 -12.07 23.98 -18.45
N LEU A 360 -11.77 22.69 -18.64
CA LEU A 360 -11.28 21.79 -17.60
C LEU A 360 -9.85 21.31 -17.88
N SER A 361 -9.20 20.78 -16.83
CA SER A 361 -8.00 19.94 -16.95
C SER A 361 -8.39 18.47 -16.74
N ASP A 362 -7.51 17.56 -17.12
CA ASP A 362 -7.54 16.14 -16.73
C ASP A 362 -7.41 15.94 -15.20
N LYS A 363 -6.96 16.95 -14.46
CA LYS A 363 -6.87 16.96 -13.00
C LYS A 363 -7.37 18.28 -12.43
N PHE A 364 -8.29 18.22 -11.47
CA PHE A 364 -8.82 19.40 -10.80
C PHE A 364 -9.37 19.07 -9.41
N ASP A 365 -9.54 20.08 -8.55
CA ASP A 365 -10.13 19.98 -7.22
C ASP A 365 -11.43 20.77 -7.15
N LEU A 366 -12.52 20.08 -6.83
CA LEU A 366 -13.86 20.68 -6.70
C LEU A 366 -13.94 21.71 -5.56
N CYS A 367 -13.06 21.66 -4.57
CA CYS A 367 -13.05 22.56 -3.42
C CYS A 367 -12.13 23.77 -3.60
N ASN A 368 -11.07 23.65 -4.41
CA ASN A 368 -9.92 24.56 -4.34
C ASN A 368 -9.51 25.20 -5.68
N ASP A 369 -9.93 24.65 -6.82
CA ASP A 369 -9.58 25.23 -8.13
C ASP A 369 -10.60 26.28 -8.58
N GLU A 370 -10.52 27.46 -7.96
CA GLU A 370 -11.47 28.57 -8.16
C GLU A 370 -11.64 28.96 -9.64
N ASP A 371 -10.55 28.91 -10.42
CA ASP A 371 -10.55 29.24 -11.84
C ASP A 371 -11.41 28.28 -12.69
N LEU A 372 -11.67 27.06 -12.19
CA LEU A 372 -12.44 26.02 -12.88
C LEU A 372 -13.90 25.93 -12.42
N PHE A 373 -14.30 26.66 -11.38
CA PHE A 373 -15.63 26.49 -10.76
C PHE A 373 -16.80 26.74 -11.71
N GLU A 374 -16.71 27.73 -12.60
CA GLU A 374 -17.77 27.99 -13.59
C GLU A 374 -17.91 26.82 -14.58
N ALA A 375 -16.80 26.27 -15.07
CA ALA A 375 -16.80 25.13 -15.99
C ALA A 375 -17.33 23.86 -15.29
N LEU A 376 -16.88 23.61 -14.06
CA LEU A 376 -17.32 22.47 -13.25
C LEU A 376 -18.83 22.49 -12.99
N GLN A 377 -19.38 23.64 -12.60
CA GLN A 377 -20.82 23.79 -12.39
C GLN A 377 -21.61 23.64 -13.69
N GLY A 378 -21.08 24.13 -14.81
CA GLY A 378 -21.67 23.93 -16.15
C GLY A 378 -21.78 22.46 -16.55
N LEU A 379 -20.90 21.60 -16.01
CA LEU A 379 -20.84 20.16 -16.28
C LEU A 379 -21.54 19.32 -15.19
N GLY A 380 -22.14 19.96 -14.19
CA GLY A 380 -22.91 19.33 -13.12
C GLY A 380 -22.10 18.95 -11.87
N PHE A 381 -20.80 19.26 -11.82
CA PHE A 381 -20.01 19.08 -10.61
C PHE A 381 -20.35 20.17 -9.57
N PRO A 382 -20.50 19.82 -8.27
CA PRO A 382 -20.50 20.83 -7.22
C PRO A 382 -19.10 21.45 -7.13
N ALA A 383 -19.02 22.76 -6.88
CA ALA A 383 -17.75 23.46 -6.77
C ALA A 383 -17.72 24.49 -5.62
N GLY A 384 -16.54 24.72 -5.05
CA GLY A 384 -16.32 25.65 -3.94
C GLY A 384 -17.20 25.32 -2.73
N ASP A 385 -17.93 26.31 -2.23
CA ASP A 385 -18.79 26.19 -1.03
C ASP A 385 -19.90 25.12 -1.14
N GLN A 386 -20.23 24.68 -2.36
CA GLN A 386 -21.21 23.60 -2.57
C GLN A 386 -20.72 22.23 -2.10
N ILE A 387 -19.40 22.04 -1.97
CA ILE A 387 -18.77 20.80 -1.53
C ILE A 387 -17.78 21.01 -0.38
N LYS A 388 -17.05 22.13 -0.38
CA LYS A 388 -16.07 22.48 0.65
C LYS A 388 -16.74 22.67 2.01
N ASN A 389 -16.11 22.12 3.05
CA ASN A 389 -16.58 22.05 4.43
C ASN A 389 -17.92 21.32 4.64
N GLN A 390 -18.51 20.72 3.60
CA GLN A 390 -19.76 19.98 3.73
C GLN A 390 -19.50 18.62 4.36
N THR A 391 -20.40 18.19 5.25
CA THR A 391 -20.32 16.87 5.88
C THR A 391 -20.92 15.76 5.02
N THR A 392 -21.70 16.14 4.01
CA THR A 392 -22.22 15.26 2.96
C THR A 392 -22.26 16.04 1.66
N ALA A 393 -21.80 15.44 0.56
CA ALA A 393 -21.90 16.02 -0.78
C ALA A 393 -22.43 15.00 -1.77
N THR A 394 -23.16 15.46 -2.78
CA THR A 394 -23.58 14.63 -3.92
C THR A 394 -23.00 15.21 -5.18
N ILE A 395 -22.23 14.38 -5.89
CA ILE A 395 -21.66 14.66 -7.20
C ILE A 395 -22.56 13.97 -8.21
N GLU A 396 -23.26 14.73 -9.05
CA GLU A 396 -24.15 14.21 -10.07
C GLU A 396 -23.61 14.56 -11.47
N ILE A 397 -22.99 13.58 -12.12
CA ILE A 397 -22.35 13.75 -13.44
C ILE A 397 -23.22 13.21 -14.58
N THR A 398 -24.54 13.15 -14.39
CA THR A 398 -25.46 12.65 -15.42
C THR A 398 -25.34 13.46 -16.72
N GLY A 399 -25.24 14.79 -16.63
CA GLY A 399 -25.03 15.65 -17.80
C GLY A 399 -23.69 15.44 -18.49
N PHE A 400 -22.68 14.95 -17.75
CA PHE A 400 -21.37 14.59 -18.30
C PHE A 400 -21.45 13.32 -19.17
N MET A 401 -22.42 12.43 -18.93
CA MET A 401 -22.60 11.22 -19.75
C MET A 401 -22.95 11.56 -21.20
N ASP A 402 -23.72 12.63 -21.43
CA ASP A 402 -24.04 13.10 -22.77
C ASP A 402 -22.80 13.61 -23.50
N LEU A 403 -21.88 14.29 -22.79
CA LEU A 403 -20.59 14.73 -23.34
C LEU A 403 -19.72 13.53 -23.71
N LEU A 404 -19.68 12.49 -22.87
CA LEU A 404 -18.94 11.25 -23.19
C LEU A 404 -19.50 10.55 -24.43
N ALA A 405 -20.82 10.52 -24.59
CA ALA A 405 -21.49 9.83 -25.68
C ALA A 405 -21.19 10.40 -27.08
N ILE A 406 -20.75 11.66 -27.20
CA ILE A 406 -20.43 12.25 -28.51
C ILE A 406 -19.14 11.70 -29.12
N GLY A 407 -18.26 11.12 -28.30
CA GLY A 407 -16.92 10.70 -28.68
C GLY A 407 -16.83 9.37 -29.43
N GLY A 408 -17.94 8.66 -29.57
CA GLY A 408 -17.94 7.28 -30.03
C GLY A 408 -17.27 6.34 -29.03
N THR A 409 -16.92 5.13 -29.48
CA THR A 409 -16.42 4.06 -28.63
C THR A 409 -15.20 4.51 -27.82
N SER A 410 -15.34 4.60 -26.50
CA SER A 410 -14.32 5.15 -25.61
C SER A 410 -14.49 4.66 -24.17
N THR A 411 -13.42 4.76 -23.39
CA THR A 411 -13.45 4.51 -21.95
C THR A 411 -12.89 5.71 -21.21
N SER A 412 -13.59 6.13 -20.16
CA SER A 412 -13.21 7.22 -19.27
C SER A 412 -13.22 6.73 -17.83
N LYS A 413 -12.06 6.71 -17.19
CA LYS A 413 -11.89 6.42 -15.77
C LYS A 413 -11.90 7.72 -14.98
N PHE A 414 -12.77 7.78 -13.98
CA PHE A 414 -12.82 8.86 -13.01
C PHE A 414 -12.24 8.37 -11.70
N THR A 415 -11.33 9.15 -11.13
CA THR A 415 -10.76 8.90 -9.79
C THR A 415 -11.02 10.11 -8.92
N PHE A 416 -11.72 9.91 -7.80
CA PHE A 416 -11.97 10.92 -6.79
C PHE A 416 -11.10 10.62 -5.57
N VAL A 417 -10.31 11.60 -5.15
CA VAL A 417 -9.53 11.59 -3.91
C VAL A 417 -10.08 12.70 -3.03
N VAL A 418 -10.78 12.33 -1.96
CA VAL A 418 -11.44 13.26 -1.05
C VAL A 418 -10.66 13.30 0.25
N THR A 419 -10.29 14.50 0.70
CA THR A 419 -9.60 14.74 1.98
C THR A 419 -10.53 15.51 2.90
N ASP A 420 -10.69 15.05 4.13
CA ASP A 420 -11.47 15.76 5.16
C ASP A 420 -10.64 16.84 5.88
N SER A 421 -11.30 17.62 6.72
CA SER A 421 -10.67 18.73 7.45
C SER A 421 -9.70 18.27 8.55
N LYS A 422 -9.67 16.97 8.88
CA LYS A 422 -8.69 16.36 9.79
C LYS A 422 -7.52 15.71 9.04
N GLY A 423 -7.53 15.73 7.70
CA GLY A 423 -6.49 15.14 6.87
C GLY A 423 -6.69 13.65 6.56
N VAL A 424 -7.86 13.07 6.88
CA VAL A 424 -8.22 11.71 6.44
C VAL A 424 -8.54 11.74 4.96
N VAL A 425 -8.00 10.79 4.20
CA VAL A 425 -8.17 10.70 2.76
C VAL A 425 -8.94 9.44 2.40
N LYS A 426 -9.94 9.55 1.50
CA LYS A 426 -10.60 8.40 0.88
C LYS A 426 -10.64 8.54 -0.63
N THR A 427 -10.46 7.41 -1.31
CA THR A 427 -10.45 7.33 -2.77
C THR A 427 -11.58 6.45 -3.27
N THR A 428 -12.21 6.86 -4.37
CA THR A 428 -13.13 6.03 -5.14
C THR A 428 -12.86 6.23 -6.63
N GLN A 429 -13.01 5.17 -7.41
CA GLN A 429 -12.83 5.22 -8.85
C GLN A 429 -13.91 4.41 -9.56
N PHE A 430 -14.30 4.82 -10.76
CA PHE A 430 -15.20 4.07 -11.62
C PHE A 430 -14.90 4.37 -13.08
N SER A 431 -15.28 3.45 -13.96
CA SER A 431 -15.10 3.62 -15.41
C SER A 431 -16.45 3.79 -16.11
N ILE A 432 -16.49 4.69 -17.08
CA ILE A 432 -17.62 4.89 -17.98
C ILE A 432 -17.18 4.52 -19.39
N ASN A 433 -17.92 3.61 -20.01
CA ASN A 433 -17.71 3.18 -21.38
C ASN A 433 -18.79 3.75 -22.29
N VAL A 434 -18.39 4.04 -23.51
CA VAL A 434 -19.25 4.38 -24.64
C VAL A 434 -19.00 3.33 -25.70
N GLU A 435 -20.06 2.82 -26.33
CA GLU A 435 -19.98 1.85 -27.43
C GLU A 435 -20.39 2.47 -28.76
#